data_AF-A0A848R9D6-F1
#
_entry.id   AF-A0A848R9D6-F1
#
_cell.length_a   1.000
_cell.length_b   1.000
_cell.length_c   1.000
_cell.angle_alpha   90.00
_cell.angle_beta   90.00
_cell.angle_gamma   90.00
#
_symmetry.space_group_name_H-M   'P 1'
#
loop_
_entity.id
_entity.type
_entity.pdbx_description
1 polymer ?
#
loop_
_entity_poly.entity_id
_entity_poly.type
_entity_poly.pdbx_seq_one_letter_code
_entity_poly.pdbx_strand_id
1 'polypeptide(L)'
;MRFSVDVIFTGFSGKLEDLALGWGTVALIKNEDKLILFDTGGANLRNYLPKKFEERGVKFSDIDYVFLSHLHFDHAYNIDLFRNSKIFLSKEEWEYANNLESRDLYIDQNAITFLKYADITFVKNNEIIMPNIKTILTPGHTPGCVSYLLKQDNGEVWGLVGDSVKNRGELINEQVQMTLDFNKTVSSIKKIKSTCDRILPGHDTWLLIDNGKVSPLKKNSKKLLYGQGVTVNNGFTEIEITLD
;
A
#
# COMPACT_ATOMS: atom_id res chain seq x y z
N MET A 1 -17.02 6.34 13.33
CA MET A 1 -17.21 6.84 11.95
C MET A 1 -17.15 5.63 11.04
N ARG A 2 -18.07 5.52 10.07
CA ARG A 2 -18.07 4.39 9.15
C ARG A 2 -17.20 4.73 7.95
N PHE A 3 -16.12 3.98 7.76
CA PHE A 3 -15.31 4.09 6.54
C PHE A 3 -15.68 2.97 5.58
N SER A 4 -15.77 3.28 4.30
CA SER A 4 -15.73 2.27 3.24
C SER A 4 -14.35 2.28 2.60
N VAL A 5 -13.77 1.10 2.40
CA VAL A 5 -12.49 0.97 1.69
C VAL A 5 -12.67 0.07 0.47
N ASP A 6 -12.53 0.69 -0.70
CA ASP A 6 -12.61 0.05 -2.00
C ASP A 6 -11.19 -0.16 -2.56
N VAL A 7 -10.78 -1.42 -2.67
CA VAL A 7 -9.45 -1.77 -3.18
C VAL A 7 -9.47 -1.67 -4.72
N ILE A 8 -8.91 -0.59 -5.25
CA ILE A 8 -8.81 -0.31 -6.68
C ILE A 8 -7.95 -1.37 -7.37
N PHE A 9 -6.81 -1.68 -6.76
CA PHE A 9 -5.92 -2.73 -7.18
C PHE A 9 -5.43 -3.50 -5.96
N THR A 10 -5.72 -4.79 -5.90
CA THR A 10 -5.21 -5.67 -4.84
C THR A 10 -3.76 -6.02 -5.15
N GLY A 11 -2.84 -5.74 -4.25
CA GLY A 11 -1.44 -6.10 -4.42
C GLY A 11 -1.23 -7.62 -4.48
N PHE A 12 -0.07 -8.05 -4.99
CA PHE A 12 0.27 -9.46 -5.07
C PHE A 12 1.77 -9.67 -4.90
N SER A 13 2.13 -10.51 -3.93
CA SER A 13 3.52 -10.75 -3.52
C SER A 13 4.20 -11.77 -4.44
N GLY A 14 4.45 -11.39 -5.69
CA GLY A 14 5.15 -12.20 -6.69
C GLY A 14 6.40 -11.51 -7.21
N LYS A 15 7.44 -12.30 -7.48
CA LYS A 15 8.67 -11.87 -8.18
C LYS A 15 9.10 -12.94 -9.17
N LEU A 16 9.84 -12.51 -10.19
CA LEU A 16 10.64 -13.41 -11.01
C LEU A 16 12.01 -13.60 -10.34
N GLU A 17 12.81 -14.53 -10.85
CA GLU A 17 14.16 -14.81 -10.33
C GLU A 17 15.05 -13.57 -10.32
N ASP A 18 14.90 -12.71 -11.32
CA ASP A 18 15.74 -11.56 -11.62
C ASP A 18 14.98 -10.21 -11.60
N LEU A 19 13.69 -10.21 -11.27
CA LEU A 19 12.86 -9.00 -11.34
C LEU A 19 11.74 -8.95 -10.29
N ALA A 20 11.60 -7.80 -9.63
CA ALA A 20 10.43 -7.46 -8.83
C ALA A 20 9.27 -7.01 -9.73
N LEU A 21 8.05 -7.54 -9.51
CA LEU A 21 6.89 -7.22 -10.34
C LEU A 21 6.17 -5.93 -9.92
N GLY A 22 6.41 -5.45 -8.70
CA GLY A 22 5.90 -4.15 -8.20
C GLY A 22 4.38 -4.06 -8.22
N TRP A 23 3.69 -5.09 -7.72
CA TRP A 23 2.22 -5.10 -7.64
C TRP A 23 1.76 -4.61 -6.28
N GLY A 24 1.89 -3.30 -6.04
CA GLY A 24 1.46 -2.62 -4.82
C GLY A 24 -0.04 -2.35 -4.78
N THR A 25 -0.65 -2.47 -3.60
CA THR A 25 -2.07 -2.20 -3.34
C THR A 25 -2.39 -0.71 -3.53
N VAL A 26 -3.54 -0.42 -4.14
CA VAL A 26 -4.14 0.92 -4.20
C VAL A 26 -5.56 0.84 -3.69
N ALA A 27 -5.95 1.72 -2.77
CA ALA A 27 -7.29 1.72 -2.20
C ALA A 27 -7.90 3.11 -2.06
N LEU A 28 -9.19 3.22 -2.34
CA LEU A 28 -10.00 4.41 -2.15
C LEU A 28 -10.79 4.25 -0.85
N ILE A 29 -10.52 5.14 0.10
CA ILE A 29 -11.22 5.25 1.38
C ILE A 29 -12.22 6.38 1.26
N LYS A 30 -13.44 6.12 1.71
CA LYS A 30 -14.51 7.12 1.78
C LYS A 30 -15.06 7.18 3.20
N ASN A 31 -15.22 8.39 3.71
CA ASN A 31 -16.19 8.70 4.76
C ASN A 31 -17.23 9.68 4.19
N GLU A 32 -18.12 10.22 5.01
CA GLU A 32 -19.22 11.09 4.55
C GLU A 32 -18.73 12.33 3.79
N ASP A 33 -17.54 12.85 4.11
CA ASP A 33 -17.07 14.16 3.63
C ASP A 33 -15.79 14.11 2.79
N LYS A 34 -15.09 12.96 2.75
CA LYS A 34 -13.73 12.87 2.22
C LYS A 34 -13.49 11.64 1.36
N LEU A 35 -12.80 11.88 0.24
CA LEU A 35 -12.19 10.87 -0.60
C LEU A 35 -10.68 10.83 -0.36
N ILE A 36 -10.20 9.69 0.12
CA ILE A 36 -8.81 9.49 0.50
C ILE A 36 -8.25 8.33 -0.32
N LEU A 37 -7.12 8.52 -0.95
CA LEU A 37 -6.41 7.46 -1.64
C LEU A 37 -5.27 6.93 -0.76
N PHE A 38 -5.15 5.62 -0.61
CA PHE A 38 -4.01 4.99 0.03
C PHE A 38 -3.11 4.34 -1.02
N ASP A 39 -1.87 4.85 -1.07
CA ASP A 39 -0.87 4.61 -2.11
C ASP A 39 -1.41 4.88 -3.54
N THR A 40 -0.52 4.87 -4.52
CA THR A 40 -0.81 5.28 -5.91
C THR A 40 -0.39 4.22 -6.93
N GLY A 41 0.23 3.13 -6.49
CA GLY A 41 0.60 2.02 -7.35
C GLY A 41 1.82 2.32 -8.23
N GLY A 42 2.31 1.28 -8.90
CA GLY A 42 3.44 1.36 -9.82
C GLY A 42 3.13 1.88 -11.23
N ALA A 43 4.18 2.09 -12.01
CA ALA A 43 4.11 2.50 -13.41
C ALA A 43 3.24 1.57 -14.28
N ASN A 44 3.30 0.27 -13.97
CA ASN A 44 2.50 -0.79 -14.59
C ASN A 44 0.98 -0.58 -14.47
N LEU A 45 0.51 0.21 -13.50
CA LEU A 45 -0.92 0.54 -13.31
C LEU A 45 -1.35 1.83 -13.99
N ARG A 46 -0.42 2.69 -14.41
CA ARG A 46 -0.71 4.06 -14.84
C ARG A 46 -1.79 4.15 -15.91
N ASN A 47 -1.70 3.33 -16.96
CA ASN A 47 -2.66 3.33 -18.07
C ASN A 47 -4.02 2.71 -17.71
N TYR A 48 -4.10 1.98 -16.59
CA TYR A 48 -5.34 1.33 -16.14
C TYR A 48 -6.08 2.17 -15.09
N LEU A 49 -5.39 3.02 -14.34
CA LEU A 49 -5.98 3.86 -13.30
C LEU A 49 -7.14 4.74 -13.81
N PRO A 50 -7.08 5.42 -14.98
CA PRO A 50 -8.19 6.23 -15.47
C PRO A 50 -9.50 5.44 -15.59
N LYS A 51 -9.45 4.26 -16.20
CA LYS A 51 -10.61 3.37 -16.32
C LYS A 51 -11.12 2.91 -14.94
N LYS A 52 -10.20 2.58 -14.03
CA LYS A 52 -10.57 2.16 -12.66
C LYS A 52 -11.27 3.25 -11.85
N PHE A 53 -10.90 4.51 -12.07
CA PHE A 53 -11.52 5.68 -11.45
C PHE A 53 -12.85 6.02 -12.12
N GLU A 54 -12.93 5.94 -13.46
CA GLU A 54 -14.16 6.11 -14.23
C GLU A 54 -15.24 5.08 -13.82
N GLU A 55 -14.88 3.81 -13.66
CA GLU A 55 -15.76 2.73 -13.15
C GLU A 55 -16.37 3.07 -11.77
N ARG A 56 -15.75 3.96 -11.01
CA ARG A 56 -16.19 4.42 -9.68
C ARG A 56 -16.91 5.76 -9.71
N GLY A 57 -16.98 6.41 -10.87
CA GLY A 57 -17.53 7.76 -11.01
C GLY A 57 -16.73 8.83 -10.26
N VAL A 58 -15.41 8.61 -10.06
CA VAL A 58 -14.52 9.51 -9.31
C VAL A 58 -13.44 10.02 -10.26
N LYS A 59 -13.16 11.32 -10.26
CA LYS A 59 -12.01 11.90 -10.96
C LYS A 59 -10.80 11.94 -10.03
N PHE A 60 -9.59 11.95 -10.59
CA PHE A 60 -8.38 12.16 -9.78
C PHE A 60 -8.42 13.47 -8.99
N SER A 61 -9.06 14.51 -9.55
CA SER A 61 -9.25 15.83 -8.91
C SER A 61 -10.19 15.81 -7.71
N ASP A 62 -11.00 14.76 -7.56
CA ASP A 62 -11.97 14.65 -6.47
C ASP A 62 -11.33 14.07 -5.20
N ILE A 63 -10.09 13.57 -5.28
CA ILE A 63 -9.36 13.03 -4.13
C ILE A 63 -8.90 14.20 -3.25
N ASP A 64 -9.43 14.26 -2.03
CA ASP A 64 -9.03 15.25 -1.02
C ASP A 64 -7.62 14.98 -0.52
N TYR A 65 -7.34 13.72 -0.17
CA TYR A 65 -6.12 13.31 0.53
C TYR A 65 -5.48 12.10 -0.12
N VAL A 66 -4.15 12.09 -0.18
CA VAL A 66 -3.37 10.88 -0.50
C VAL A 66 -2.54 10.50 0.70
N PHE A 67 -2.72 9.29 1.19
CA PHE A 67 -1.94 8.69 2.26
C PHE A 67 -0.89 7.78 1.62
N LEU A 68 0.38 8.16 1.72
CA LEU A 68 1.50 7.34 1.28
C LEU A 68 2.03 6.53 2.46
N SER A 69 2.19 5.22 2.27
CA SER A 69 2.81 4.33 3.24
C SER A 69 4.34 4.51 3.28
N HIS A 70 4.95 4.65 2.11
CA HIS A 70 6.37 4.90 1.86
C HIS A 70 6.59 5.33 0.39
N LEU A 71 7.84 5.55 -0.04
CA LEU A 71 8.15 6.15 -1.35
C LEU A 71 8.79 5.19 -2.37
N HIS A 72 8.55 3.88 -2.27
CA HIS A 72 8.95 2.96 -3.33
C HIS A 72 8.04 3.07 -4.57
N PHE A 73 8.59 2.70 -5.72
CA PHE A 73 7.98 2.85 -7.05
C PHE A 73 6.61 2.21 -7.19
N ASP A 74 6.37 1.08 -6.58
CA ASP A 74 5.09 0.38 -6.65
C ASP A 74 4.01 0.97 -5.72
N HIS A 75 4.35 1.99 -4.94
CA HIS A 75 3.43 2.70 -4.06
C HIS A 75 3.28 4.18 -4.42
N ALA A 76 4.33 4.84 -4.90
CA ALA A 76 4.34 6.31 -5.07
C ALA A 76 4.36 6.79 -6.53
N TYR A 77 4.55 5.91 -7.52
CA TYR A 77 4.84 6.33 -8.90
C TYR A 77 3.77 7.23 -9.53
N ASN A 78 2.47 6.96 -9.27
CA ASN A 78 1.39 7.72 -9.91
C ASN A 78 0.92 8.94 -9.10
N ILE A 79 1.71 9.40 -8.13
CA ILE A 79 1.36 10.54 -7.27
C ILE A 79 1.08 11.82 -8.06
N ASP A 80 1.72 11.99 -9.22
CA ASP A 80 1.57 13.16 -10.09
C ASP A 80 0.18 13.31 -10.75
N LEU A 81 -0.66 12.27 -10.68
CA LEU A 81 -2.06 12.31 -11.11
C LEU A 81 -2.97 13.04 -10.09
N PHE A 82 -2.55 13.17 -8.83
CA PHE A 82 -3.37 13.65 -7.71
C PHE A 82 -2.98 15.07 -7.27
N ARG A 83 -2.88 15.99 -8.24
CA ARG A 83 -2.29 17.33 -8.05
C ARG A 83 -3.04 18.27 -7.11
N ASN A 84 -4.33 18.03 -6.91
CA ASN A 84 -5.17 18.87 -6.05
C ASN A 84 -5.27 18.31 -4.63
N SER A 85 -4.71 17.13 -4.39
CA SER A 85 -4.81 16.44 -3.12
C SER A 85 -3.73 16.91 -2.15
N LYS A 86 -4.09 16.95 -0.87
CA LYS A 86 -3.11 17.12 0.20
C LYS A 86 -2.50 15.77 0.55
N ILE A 87 -1.18 15.70 0.60
CA ILE A 87 -0.43 14.45 0.74
C ILE A 87 -0.02 14.25 2.20
N PHE A 88 -0.21 13.04 2.72
CA PHE A 88 0.26 12.62 4.03
C PHE A 88 1.37 11.58 3.84
N LEU A 89 2.48 11.82 4.53
CA LEU A 89 3.72 11.05 4.44
C LEU A 89 4.47 11.20 5.76
N SER A 90 5.24 10.23 6.22
CA SER A 90 6.07 10.45 7.41
C SER A 90 7.24 11.39 7.10
N LYS A 91 7.70 12.15 8.10
CA LYS A 91 8.87 13.00 7.93
C LYS A 91 10.13 12.15 7.69
N GLU A 92 10.22 11.03 8.41
CA GLU A 92 11.32 10.08 8.35
C GLU A 92 11.46 9.47 6.95
N GLU A 93 10.34 9.18 6.27
CA GLU A 93 10.38 8.65 4.90
C GLU A 93 10.86 9.71 3.91
N TRP A 94 10.38 10.94 4.06
CA TRP A 94 10.80 12.04 3.21
C TRP A 94 12.31 12.31 3.33
N GLU A 95 12.83 12.35 4.56
CA GLU A 95 14.26 12.53 4.83
C GLU A 95 15.08 11.35 4.30
N TYR A 96 14.61 10.12 4.54
CA TYR A 96 15.24 8.91 4.03
C TYR A 96 15.33 8.92 2.50
N ALA A 97 14.23 9.21 1.81
CA ALA A 97 14.15 9.12 0.37
C ALA A 97 14.88 10.26 -0.37
N ASN A 98 15.08 11.41 0.30
CA ASN A 98 15.90 12.51 -0.21
C ASN A 98 17.38 12.38 0.19
N ASN A 99 17.76 11.37 1.00
CA ASN A 99 19.15 11.13 1.34
C ASN A 99 19.86 10.40 0.19
N LEU A 100 20.79 11.08 -0.47
CA LEU A 100 21.59 10.54 -1.57
C LEU A 100 22.48 9.36 -1.15
N GLU A 101 22.75 9.19 0.15
CA GLU A 101 23.53 8.07 0.67
C GLU A 101 22.72 6.78 0.83
N SER A 102 21.37 6.87 0.84
CA SER A 102 20.50 5.69 1.01
C SER A 102 20.71 4.63 -0.08
N ARG A 103 21.02 5.06 -1.31
CA ARG A 103 21.23 4.24 -2.52
C ARG A 103 20.12 3.21 -2.78
N ASP A 104 18.92 3.41 -2.22
CA ASP A 104 17.79 2.53 -2.46
C ASP A 104 17.18 2.85 -3.83
N LEU A 105 17.36 1.91 -4.75
CA LEU A 105 16.94 2.03 -6.14
C LEU A 105 15.43 1.86 -6.32
N TYR A 106 14.71 1.42 -5.29
CA TYR A 106 13.26 1.33 -5.32
C TYR A 106 12.56 2.66 -5.05
N ILE A 107 13.25 3.65 -4.49
CA ILE A 107 12.70 5.00 -4.30
C ILE A 107 12.33 5.60 -5.66
N ASP A 108 11.08 6.04 -5.79
CA ASP A 108 10.63 6.67 -7.02
C ASP A 108 11.07 8.12 -7.14
N GLN A 109 12.01 8.39 -8.03
CA GLN A 109 12.56 9.74 -8.22
C GLN A 109 11.55 10.71 -8.84
N ASN A 110 10.55 10.22 -9.58
CA ASN A 110 9.48 11.06 -10.10
C ASN A 110 8.56 11.55 -8.97
N ALA A 111 8.20 10.67 -8.04
CA ALA A 111 7.44 11.00 -6.84
C ALA A 111 8.18 12.04 -6.01
N ILE A 112 9.49 11.86 -5.75
CA ILE A 112 10.31 12.84 -5.03
C ILE A 112 10.28 14.20 -5.73
N THR A 113 10.44 14.23 -7.05
CA THR A 113 10.42 15.46 -7.84
C THR A 113 9.08 16.17 -7.75
N PHE A 114 7.97 15.43 -7.84
CA PHE A 114 6.62 15.98 -7.70
C PHE A 114 6.38 16.52 -6.28
N LEU A 115 6.70 15.73 -5.26
CA LEU A 115 6.44 16.00 -3.86
C LEU A 115 7.15 17.27 -3.36
N LYS A 116 8.30 17.65 -3.94
CA LYS A 116 8.99 18.93 -3.61
C LYS A 116 8.10 20.17 -3.75
N TYR A 117 7.05 20.10 -4.56
CA TYR A 117 6.13 21.21 -4.83
C TYR A 117 4.69 20.91 -4.42
N ALA A 118 4.43 19.77 -3.79
CA ALA A 118 3.09 19.37 -3.35
C ALA A 118 2.75 19.93 -1.96
N ASP A 119 1.46 19.98 -1.62
CA ASP A 119 0.99 20.25 -0.26
C ASP A 119 1.15 18.97 0.59
N ILE A 120 2.24 18.90 1.36
CA ILE A 120 2.57 17.75 2.21
C ILE A 120 2.31 18.09 3.68
N THR A 121 1.64 17.19 4.38
CA THR A 121 1.62 17.13 5.84
C THR A 121 2.43 15.93 6.31
N PHE A 122 3.51 16.24 7.04
CA PHE A 122 4.32 15.22 7.65
C PHE A 122 3.66 14.68 8.92
N VAL A 123 3.41 13.37 8.93
CA VAL A 123 2.77 12.68 10.04
C VAL A 123 3.78 12.11 11.02
N LYS A 124 3.36 11.98 12.27
CA LYS A 124 4.16 11.45 13.39
C LYS A 124 3.57 10.15 13.92
N ASN A 125 4.33 9.47 14.77
CA ASN A 125 3.85 8.27 15.46
C ASN A 125 2.72 8.62 16.45
N ASN A 126 1.63 7.85 16.43
CA ASN A 126 0.45 8.02 17.27
C ASN A 126 -0.29 9.35 17.08
N GLU A 127 -0.17 9.99 15.91
CA GLU A 127 -0.85 11.24 15.61
C GLU A 127 -2.27 10.98 15.09
N ILE A 128 -3.25 11.74 15.60
CA ILE A 128 -4.61 11.75 15.05
C ILE A 128 -4.65 12.82 13.97
N ILE A 129 -4.64 12.39 12.71
CA ILE A 129 -4.58 13.30 11.56
C ILE A 129 -5.98 13.74 11.10
N MET A 130 -7.00 12.93 11.39
CA MET A 130 -8.41 13.21 11.12
C MET A 130 -9.27 12.48 12.16
N PRO A 131 -10.56 12.84 12.36
CA PRO A 131 -11.45 12.10 13.24
C PRO A 131 -11.46 10.60 12.90
N ASN A 132 -11.13 9.76 13.88
CA ASN A 132 -11.03 8.30 13.75
C ASN A 132 -9.92 7.78 12.81
N ILE A 133 -8.99 8.64 12.36
CA ILE A 133 -7.80 8.24 11.61
C ILE A 133 -6.56 8.60 12.41
N LYS A 134 -5.78 7.58 12.76
CA LYS A 134 -4.52 7.73 13.51
C LYS A 134 -3.37 7.13 12.71
N THR A 135 -2.21 7.77 12.71
CA THR A 135 -0.98 7.23 12.14
C THR A 135 -0.16 6.51 13.19
N ILE A 136 0.52 5.44 12.80
CA ILE A 136 1.58 4.83 13.59
C ILE A 136 2.81 4.67 12.69
N LEU A 137 3.98 5.08 13.18
CA LEU A 137 5.21 4.75 12.48
C LEU A 137 5.48 3.26 12.64
N THR A 138 5.89 2.65 11.54
CA THR A 138 6.11 1.21 11.37
C THR A 138 7.42 0.98 10.61
N PRO A 139 8.56 1.49 11.13
CA PRO A 139 9.84 1.41 10.44
C PRO A 139 10.27 -0.04 10.26
N GLY A 140 11.09 -0.30 9.24
CA GLY A 140 11.60 -1.62 8.94
C GLY A 140 11.90 -1.75 7.46
N HIS A 141 10.84 -1.99 6.67
CA HIS A 141 10.92 -2.08 5.21
C HIS A 141 11.63 -0.86 4.62
N THR A 142 11.12 0.33 4.90
CA THR A 142 11.90 1.58 4.91
C THR A 142 11.98 2.14 6.33
N PRO A 143 12.96 3.01 6.64
CA PRO A 143 13.04 3.67 7.94
C PRO A 143 11.83 4.55 8.26
N GLY A 144 11.10 5.01 7.23
CA GLY A 144 9.99 5.93 7.36
C GLY A 144 8.61 5.33 7.12
N CYS A 145 8.48 4.01 6.89
CA CYS A 145 7.17 3.37 6.73
C CYS A 145 6.16 3.83 7.79
N VAL A 146 4.96 4.17 7.34
CA VAL A 146 3.85 4.60 8.19
C VAL A 146 2.58 3.83 7.84
N SER A 147 1.84 3.45 8.88
CA SER A 147 0.52 2.82 8.75
C SER A 147 -0.59 3.76 9.22
N TYR A 148 -1.74 3.69 8.55
CA TYR A 148 -2.92 4.51 8.84
C TYR A 148 -4.01 3.64 9.43
N LEU A 149 -4.47 3.96 10.63
CA LEU A 149 -5.45 3.20 11.38
C LEU A 149 -6.80 3.90 11.33
N LEU A 150 -7.79 3.22 10.77
CA LEU A 150 -9.17 3.68 10.64
C LEU A 150 -10.01 3.01 11.74
N LYS A 151 -10.44 3.78 12.73
CA LYS A 151 -11.34 3.29 13.79
C LYS A 151 -12.78 3.34 13.29
N GLN A 152 -13.39 2.17 13.12
CA GLN A 152 -14.79 2.02 12.73
C GLN A 152 -15.73 2.39 13.89
N ASP A 153 -17.00 2.64 13.56
CA ASP A 153 -18.06 2.91 14.54
C ASP A 153 -18.41 1.68 15.41
N ASN A 154 -18.26 0.47 14.87
CA ASN A 154 -18.40 -0.80 15.60
C ASN A 154 -17.22 -1.09 16.55
N GLY A 155 -16.21 -0.22 16.60
CA GLY A 155 -15.04 -0.34 17.47
C GLY A 155 -13.82 -1.01 16.83
N GLU A 156 -13.97 -1.67 15.68
CA GLU A 156 -12.84 -2.29 14.97
C GLU A 156 -11.81 -1.26 14.50
N VAL A 157 -10.55 -1.69 14.43
CA VAL A 157 -9.44 -0.91 13.89
C VAL A 157 -8.96 -1.57 12.60
N TRP A 158 -9.16 -0.86 11.49
CA TRP A 158 -8.67 -1.28 10.17
C TRP A 158 -7.35 -0.58 9.86
N GLY A 159 -6.28 -1.34 9.66
CA GLY A 159 -4.95 -0.80 9.32
C GLY A 159 -4.69 -0.81 7.82
N LEU A 160 -4.34 0.33 7.25
CA LEU A 160 -3.73 0.44 5.91
C LEU A 160 -2.22 0.49 6.13
N VAL A 161 -1.51 -0.58 5.79
CA VAL A 161 -0.15 -0.80 6.33
C VAL A 161 0.96 -0.85 5.28
N GLY A 162 0.60 -0.91 3.99
CA GLY A 162 1.58 -0.96 2.90
C GLY A 162 2.60 -2.06 3.15
N ASP A 163 3.88 -1.75 2.97
CA ASP A 163 4.96 -2.73 3.12
C ASP A 163 5.49 -2.88 4.55
N SER A 164 4.81 -2.25 5.53
CA SER A 164 4.98 -2.61 6.94
C SER A 164 4.54 -4.06 7.21
N VAL A 165 3.62 -4.57 6.39
CA VAL A 165 3.29 -5.99 6.22
C VAL A 165 3.00 -6.20 4.74
N LYS A 166 3.88 -6.87 3.99
CA LYS A 166 3.68 -7.07 2.55
C LYS A 166 2.60 -8.08 2.23
N ASN A 167 2.53 -9.17 3.00
CA ASN A 167 1.59 -10.27 2.72
C ASN A 167 1.26 -11.09 3.97
N ARG A 168 0.30 -12.02 3.84
CA ARG A 168 -0.10 -12.89 4.95
C ARG A 168 1.04 -13.73 5.53
N GLY A 169 2.00 -14.14 4.71
CA GLY A 169 3.16 -14.92 5.15
C GLY A 169 4.01 -14.16 6.15
N GLU A 170 4.24 -12.86 5.91
CA GLU A 170 4.96 -12.00 6.87
C GLU A 170 4.19 -11.84 8.19
N LEU A 171 2.87 -11.65 8.11
CA LEU A 171 2.02 -11.47 9.30
C LEU A 171 1.87 -12.75 10.15
N ILE A 172 1.86 -13.90 9.50
CA ILE A 172 1.69 -15.21 10.16
C ILE A 172 3.02 -15.70 10.71
N ASN A 173 4.07 -15.70 9.89
CA ASN A 173 5.32 -16.39 10.17
C ASN A 173 6.43 -15.46 10.67
N GLU A 174 6.24 -14.13 10.62
CA GLU A 174 7.28 -13.14 10.92
C GLU A 174 8.54 -13.29 10.03
N GLN A 175 8.39 -13.98 8.89
CA GLN A 175 9.43 -14.14 7.89
C GLN A 175 9.31 -13.03 6.86
N VAL A 176 10.27 -12.10 6.88
CA VAL A 176 10.25 -10.91 6.04
C VAL A 176 11.37 -10.95 5.02
N GLN A 177 11.07 -10.47 3.82
CA GLN A 177 12.06 -10.26 2.75
C GLN A 177 12.05 -8.80 2.32
N MET A 178 13.10 -8.37 1.60
CA MET A 178 13.21 -7.01 1.06
C MET A 178 12.90 -5.94 2.13
N THR A 179 13.70 -5.93 3.19
CA THR A 179 13.60 -4.96 4.26
C THR A 179 14.98 -4.43 4.62
N LEU A 180 15.06 -3.16 5.00
CA LEU A 180 16.31 -2.49 5.39
C LEU A 180 16.66 -2.72 6.86
N ASP A 181 15.68 -3.04 7.70
CA ASP A 181 15.89 -3.41 9.11
C ASP A 181 14.94 -4.53 9.52
N PHE A 182 15.47 -5.75 9.60
CA PHE A 182 14.72 -6.96 9.96
C PHE A 182 14.05 -6.83 11.33
N ASN A 183 14.78 -6.38 12.35
CA ASN A 183 14.29 -6.34 13.73
C ASN A 183 13.17 -5.30 13.89
N LYS A 184 13.33 -4.13 13.25
CA LYS A 184 12.27 -3.12 13.23
C LYS A 184 11.05 -3.59 12.46
N THR A 185 11.24 -4.29 11.34
CA THR A 185 10.13 -4.87 10.56
C THR A 185 9.32 -5.84 11.42
N VAL A 186 9.97 -6.82 12.04
CA VAL A 186 9.29 -7.79 12.93
C VAL A 186 8.57 -7.07 14.08
N SER A 187 9.19 -6.04 14.67
CA SER A 187 8.55 -5.24 15.72
C SER A 187 7.32 -4.48 15.23
N SER A 188 7.38 -3.92 14.02
CA SER A 188 6.27 -3.24 13.36
C SER A 188 5.12 -4.19 13.03
N ILE A 189 5.43 -5.40 12.53
CA ILE A 189 4.43 -6.46 12.28
C ILE A 189 3.73 -6.83 13.59
N LYS A 190 4.46 -7.04 14.68
CA LYS A 190 3.89 -7.34 16.01
C LYS A 190 2.98 -6.23 16.51
N LYS A 191 3.41 -4.98 16.38
CA LYS A 191 2.61 -3.80 16.73
C LYS A 191 1.32 -3.73 15.91
N ILE A 192 1.39 -3.96 14.60
CA ILE A 192 0.21 -3.98 13.73
C ILE A 192 -0.75 -5.11 14.15
N LYS A 193 -0.22 -6.31 14.36
CA LYS A 193 -1.00 -7.50 14.73
C LYS A 193 -1.72 -7.37 16.07
N SER A 194 -1.15 -6.63 17.03
CA SER A 194 -1.79 -6.37 18.33
C SER A 194 -2.73 -5.16 18.33
N THR A 195 -2.67 -4.31 17.31
CA THR A 195 -3.44 -3.06 17.26
C THR A 195 -4.66 -3.13 16.33
N CYS A 196 -4.59 -3.94 15.28
CA CYS A 196 -5.60 -3.97 14.22
C CYS A 196 -6.39 -5.28 14.24
N ASP A 197 -7.70 -5.19 14.05
CA ASP A 197 -8.58 -6.34 13.84
C ASP A 197 -8.55 -6.80 12.37
N ARG A 198 -8.18 -5.88 11.47
CA ARG A 198 -8.16 -6.11 10.03
C ARG A 198 -7.09 -5.23 9.38
N ILE A 199 -6.31 -5.76 8.45
CA ILE A 199 -5.26 -4.99 7.75
C ILE A 199 -5.30 -5.15 6.24
N LEU A 200 -4.96 -4.07 5.54
CA LEU A 200 -4.71 -4.03 4.11
C LEU A 200 -3.20 -3.92 3.86
N PRO A 201 -2.55 -5.05 3.52
CA PRO A 201 -1.12 -5.11 3.24
C PRO A 201 -0.77 -4.58 1.83
N GLY A 202 0.51 -4.32 1.60
CA GLY A 202 1.02 -3.79 0.33
C GLY A 202 0.88 -4.75 -0.84
N HIS A 203 0.97 -6.07 -0.61
CA HIS A 203 1.03 -7.09 -1.65
C HIS A 203 0.11 -8.30 -1.41
N ASP A 204 -1.02 -8.08 -0.72
CA ASP A 204 -2.03 -9.12 -0.55
C ASP A 204 -3.45 -8.52 -0.45
N THR A 205 -4.45 -9.38 -0.30
CA THR A 205 -5.82 -8.99 0.04
C THR A 205 -5.93 -8.53 1.49
N TRP A 206 -7.11 -8.04 1.87
CA TRP A 206 -7.44 -7.79 3.27
C TRP A 206 -7.24 -9.05 4.12
N LEU A 207 -6.59 -8.88 5.27
CA LEU A 207 -6.37 -9.93 6.25
C LEU A 207 -7.12 -9.60 7.54
N LEU A 208 -7.91 -10.54 8.04
CA LEU A 208 -8.51 -10.47 9.37
C LEU A 208 -7.53 -11.00 10.40
N ILE A 209 -7.53 -10.39 11.58
CA ILE A 209 -6.82 -10.83 12.76
C ILE A 209 -7.88 -11.08 13.84
N ASP A 210 -8.13 -12.34 14.15
CA ASP A 210 -9.07 -12.75 15.19
C ASP A 210 -8.34 -13.64 16.19
N ASN A 211 -8.20 -13.17 17.44
CA ASN A 211 -7.49 -13.89 18.51
C ASN A 211 -6.09 -14.39 18.08
N GLY A 212 -5.37 -13.57 17.31
CA GLY A 212 -4.03 -13.88 16.78
C GLY A 212 -4.01 -14.78 15.53
N LYS A 213 -5.15 -15.36 15.14
CA LYS A 213 -5.30 -16.10 13.88
C LYS A 213 -5.48 -15.11 12.73
N VAL A 214 -4.71 -15.31 11.67
CA VAL A 214 -4.79 -14.51 10.45
C VAL A 214 -5.56 -15.29 9.39
N SER A 215 -6.47 -14.62 8.69
CA SER A 215 -7.14 -15.21 7.52
C SER A 215 -7.39 -14.18 6.43
N PRO A 216 -7.22 -14.55 5.15
CA PRO A 216 -7.54 -13.66 4.04
C PRO A 216 -9.07 -13.52 3.88
N LEU A 217 -9.56 -12.30 3.68
CA LEU A 217 -10.99 -12.07 3.45
C LEU A 217 -11.48 -12.58 2.10
N LYS A 218 -10.59 -12.66 1.11
CA LYS A 218 -10.88 -13.11 -0.25
C LYS A 218 -9.67 -13.85 -0.80
N LYS A 219 -9.90 -14.77 -1.74
CA LYS A 219 -8.83 -15.36 -2.57
C LYS A 219 -8.07 -14.22 -3.27
N ASN A 220 -6.74 -14.25 -3.23
CA ASN A 220 -5.92 -13.32 -3.98
C ASN A 220 -5.27 -14.05 -5.16
N SER A 221 -5.77 -13.79 -6.36
CA SER A 221 -5.31 -14.41 -7.58
C SER A 221 -4.99 -13.37 -8.63
N LYS A 222 -4.00 -13.66 -9.48
CA LYS A 222 -3.66 -12.89 -10.66
C LYS A 222 -3.66 -13.79 -11.88
N LYS A 223 -4.11 -13.21 -12.99
CA LYS A 223 -4.12 -13.87 -14.27
C LYS A 223 -3.00 -13.30 -15.12
N LEU A 224 -1.96 -14.09 -15.35
CA LEU A 224 -0.89 -13.76 -16.28
C LEU A 224 -1.40 -14.01 -17.68
N LEU A 225 -1.45 -12.96 -18.49
CA LEU A 225 -1.83 -13.04 -19.90
C LEU A 225 -0.55 -12.99 -20.75
N TYR A 226 -0.45 -13.87 -21.73
CA TYR A 226 0.68 -13.91 -22.65
C TYR A 226 0.34 -13.20 -23.96
N GLY A 227 1.37 -12.71 -24.64
CA GLY A 227 1.21 -12.00 -25.91
C GLY A 227 0.50 -12.85 -26.95
N GLN A 228 -0.16 -12.21 -27.93
CA GLN A 228 -0.86 -12.91 -28.99
C GLN A 228 0.06 -13.90 -29.71
N GLY A 229 -0.38 -15.16 -29.84
CA GLY A 229 0.39 -16.25 -30.45
C GLY A 229 1.39 -16.93 -29.53
N VAL A 230 1.54 -16.47 -28.28
CA VAL A 230 2.37 -17.12 -27.27
C VAL A 230 1.53 -18.14 -26.48
N THR A 231 2.09 -19.33 -26.27
CA THR A 231 1.52 -20.33 -25.37
C THR A 231 2.55 -20.79 -24.33
N VAL A 232 2.06 -21.26 -23.20
CA VAL A 232 2.85 -21.77 -22.06
C VAL A 232 2.26 -23.07 -21.53
N ASN A 233 3.09 -23.88 -20.87
CA ASN A 233 2.66 -25.08 -20.13
C ASN A 233 1.68 -26.01 -20.88
N ASN A 234 2.01 -26.39 -22.12
CA ASN A 234 1.16 -27.22 -22.99
C ASN A 234 -0.04 -26.49 -23.62
N GLY A 235 0.17 -25.27 -24.11
CA GLY A 235 -0.78 -24.59 -25.00
C GLY A 235 -1.68 -23.56 -24.33
N PHE A 236 -1.51 -23.28 -23.03
CA PHE A 236 -2.27 -22.22 -22.37
C PHE A 236 -1.82 -20.84 -22.86
N THR A 237 -2.76 -19.92 -23.02
CA THR A 237 -2.48 -18.50 -23.34
C THR A 237 -2.47 -17.61 -22.10
N GLU A 238 -2.68 -18.21 -20.94
CA GLU A 238 -2.84 -17.54 -19.65
C GLU A 238 -2.58 -18.51 -18.50
N ILE A 239 -2.10 -18.00 -17.37
CA ILE A 239 -1.92 -18.77 -16.13
C ILE A 239 -2.59 -18.00 -14.99
N GLU A 240 -3.38 -18.70 -14.17
CA GLU A 240 -3.82 -18.16 -12.88
C GLU A 240 -2.82 -18.54 -11.79
N ILE A 241 -2.32 -17.55 -11.07
CA ILE A 241 -1.52 -17.70 -9.86
C ILE A 241 -2.35 -17.25 -8.65
N THR A 242 -2.24 -17.94 -7.52
CA THR A 242 -3.03 -17.69 -6.31
C THR A 242 -2.13 -17.73 -5.09
N LEU A 243 -2.36 -16.85 -4.13
CA LEU A 243 -1.74 -16.92 -2.79
C LEU A 243 -2.54 -17.84 -1.86
N ASP A 244 -1.87 -18.85 -1.34
CA ASP A 244 -2.31 -19.85 -0.35
C ASP A 244 -2.30 -19.25 1.07
#